data_AF-A0A255YQB1-F1
#
_entry.id   AF-A0A255YQB1-F1
#
_cell.length_a   1.000
_cell.length_b   1.000
_cell.length_c   1.000
_cell.angle_alpha   90.00
_cell.angle_beta   90.00
_cell.angle_gamma   90.00
#
_symmetry.space_group_name_H-M   'P 1'
#
loop_
_entity.id
_entity.type
_entity.pdbx_description
1 polymer ?
#
loop_
_entity_poly.entity_id
_entity_poly.type
_entity_poly.pdbx_seq_one_letter_code
_entity_poly.pdbx_strand_id
1 'polypeptide(L)'
;MTTRIWAAILATFTMLALAGCSSQPPPRETIRTMEVAVPVPVSVAPPAELLAAIQPPATDVFLPPGAPGAVACIDAAGRAALVGYVDQLRNAVSAWQAWAGAQAD
;
A
#
# COMPACT_ATOMS: atom_id res chain seq x y z
N MET A 1 -42.23 29.27 -71.08
CA MET A 1 -42.76 28.39 -70.01
C MET A 1 -41.70 27.48 -69.36
N THR A 2 -40.42 27.55 -69.78
CA THR A 2 -39.34 26.63 -69.40
C THR A 2 -38.50 27.09 -68.20
N THR A 3 -38.45 28.38 -67.90
CA THR A 3 -37.62 28.95 -66.81
C THR A 3 -38.15 28.66 -65.40
N ARG A 4 -39.46 28.44 -65.22
CA ARG A 4 -40.06 28.16 -63.90
C ARG A 4 -39.80 26.70 -63.43
N ILE A 5 -39.56 25.79 -64.36
CA ILE A 5 -39.32 24.36 -64.08
C ILE A 5 -37.91 24.16 -63.52
N TRP A 6 -36.92 24.84 -64.08
CA TRP A 6 -35.54 24.79 -63.59
C TRP A 6 -35.38 25.39 -62.19
N ALA A 7 -36.09 26.50 -61.89
CA ALA A 7 -36.09 27.09 -60.56
C ALA A 7 -36.67 26.14 -59.49
N ALA A 8 -37.72 25.39 -59.83
CA ALA A 8 -38.31 24.40 -58.92
C ALA A 8 -37.39 23.19 -58.68
N ILE A 9 -36.73 22.69 -59.72
CA ILE A 9 -35.77 21.58 -59.60
C ILE A 9 -34.59 21.99 -58.71
N LEU A 10 -34.02 23.18 -58.94
CA LEU A 10 -32.90 23.68 -58.14
C LEU A 10 -33.30 23.85 -56.67
N ALA A 11 -34.46 24.47 -56.40
CA ALA A 11 -34.94 24.64 -55.03
C ALA A 11 -35.17 23.31 -54.28
N THR A 12 -35.65 22.29 -55.00
CA THR A 12 -35.90 20.97 -54.42
C THR A 12 -34.59 20.26 -54.07
N PHE A 13 -33.59 20.35 -54.95
CA PHE A 13 -32.28 19.74 -54.71
C PHE A 13 -31.54 20.38 -53.52
N THR A 14 -31.64 21.71 -53.35
CA THR A 14 -31.05 22.40 -52.21
C THR A 14 -31.73 22.00 -50.89
N MET A 15 -33.05 21.83 -50.86
CA MET A 15 -33.76 21.39 -49.65
C MET A 15 -33.37 19.97 -49.22
N LEU A 16 -33.20 19.04 -50.17
CA LEU A 16 -32.75 17.68 -49.83
C LEU A 16 -31.31 17.65 -49.30
N ALA A 17 -30.43 18.52 -49.83
CA ALA A 17 -29.04 18.57 -49.38
C ALA A 17 -28.91 19.08 -47.92
N LEU A 18 -29.73 20.04 -47.50
CA LEU A 18 -29.70 20.54 -46.11
C LEU A 18 -30.27 19.53 -45.10
N ALA A 19 -31.24 18.69 -45.49
CA ALA A 19 -31.82 17.67 -44.61
C ALA A 19 -30.82 16.57 -44.23
N GLY A 20 -29.81 16.31 -45.07
CA GLY A 20 -28.77 15.30 -44.80
C GLY A 20 -27.76 15.70 -43.73
N CYS A 21 -27.57 17.01 -43.47
CA CYS A 21 -26.58 17.49 -42.51
C CYS A 21 -27.06 17.45 -41.04
N SER A 22 -28.37 17.39 -40.77
CA SER A 22 -28.91 17.34 -39.40
C SER A 22 -29.06 15.91 -38.84
N SER A 23 -28.81 14.88 -39.65
CA SER A 23 -29.07 13.48 -39.29
C SER A 23 -27.82 12.71 -38.85
N GLN A 24 -26.71 13.40 -38.54
CA GLN A 24 -25.55 12.73 -37.95
C GLN A 24 -25.84 12.45 -36.46
N PRO A 25 -26.09 11.18 -36.05
CA PRO A 25 -26.25 10.87 -34.64
C PRO A 25 -24.96 11.25 -33.88
N PRO A 26 -25.06 11.71 -32.62
CA PRO A 26 -23.88 12.00 -31.83
C PRO A 26 -22.99 10.75 -31.76
N PRO A 27 -21.65 10.89 -31.80
CA PRO A 27 -20.75 9.76 -31.69
C PRO A 27 -21.08 9.01 -30.39
N ARG A 28 -21.43 7.73 -30.51
CA ARG A 28 -21.70 6.87 -29.35
C ARG A 28 -20.36 6.53 -28.70
N GLU A 29 -20.02 7.25 -27.63
CA GLU A 29 -18.90 6.86 -26.77
C GLU A 29 -19.19 5.48 -26.18
N THR A 30 -18.42 4.50 -26.63
CA THR A 30 -18.55 3.12 -26.13
C THR A 30 -17.55 2.99 -24.97
N ILE A 31 -18.00 3.23 -23.75
CA ILE A 31 -17.17 3.03 -22.56
C ILE A 31 -16.99 1.53 -22.36
N ARG A 32 -15.78 1.02 -22.65
CA ARG A 32 -15.40 -0.35 -22.32
C ARG A 32 -14.61 -0.33 -21.01
N THR A 33 -15.22 -0.79 -19.94
CA THR A 33 -14.52 -1.09 -18.68
C THR A 33 -13.73 -2.38 -18.88
N MET A 34 -12.40 -2.28 -18.88
CA MET A 34 -11.50 -3.42 -18.86
C MET A 34 -11.10 -3.68 -17.41
N GLU A 35 -11.37 -4.88 -16.92
CA GLU A 35 -10.88 -5.33 -15.62
C GLU A 35 -9.38 -5.64 -15.77
N VAL A 36 -8.55 -4.83 -15.12
CA VAL A 36 -7.10 -5.02 -15.11
C VAL A 36 -6.74 -5.72 -13.81
N ALA A 37 -6.36 -7.00 -13.91
CA ALA A 37 -5.81 -7.73 -12.78
C ALA A 37 -4.41 -7.19 -12.46
N VAL A 38 -4.32 -6.30 -11.48
CA VAL A 38 -3.05 -5.82 -10.94
C VAL A 38 -2.57 -6.84 -9.91
N PRO A 39 -1.36 -7.42 -10.07
CA PRO A 39 -0.79 -8.28 -9.04
C PRO A 39 -0.59 -7.47 -7.76
N VAL A 40 -1.36 -7.80 -6.73
CA VAL A 40 -1.16 -7.23 -5.39
C VAL A 40 -0.11 -8.08 -4.69
N PRO A 41 1.02 -7.52 -4.24
CA PRO A 41 1.98 -8.27 -3.45
C PRO A 41 1.30 -8.70 -2.14
N VAL A 42 1.18 -10.02 -1.94
CA VAL A 42 0.63 -10.60 -0.72
C VAL A 42 1.77 -10.71 0.29
N SER A 43 1.74 -9.86 1.32
CA SER A 43 2.71 -9.94 2.42
C SER A 43 2.46 -11.20 3.23
N VAL A 44 3.49 -12.03 3.40
CA VAL A 44 3.41 -13.18 4.29
C VAL A 44 3.38 -12.69 5.73
N ALA A 45 2.43 -13.18 6.51
CA ALA A 45 2.34 -12.85 7.92
C ALA A 45 3.50 -13.52 8.70
N PRO A 46 4.16 -12.78 9.60
CA PRO A 46 5.21 -13.36 10.43
C PRO A 46 4.64 -14.36 11.45
N PRO A 47 5.41 -15.39 11.84
CA PRO A 47 5.04 -16.31 12.89
C PRO A 47 4.80 -15.61 14.24
N ALA A 48 3.90 -16.16 15.06
CA ALA A 48 3.45 -15.54 16.31
C ALA A 48 4.59 -15.35 17.33
N GLU A 49 5.59 -16.23 17.29
CA GLU A 49 6.77 -16.19 18.15
C GLU A 49 7.60 -14.92 17.94
N LEU A 50 7.64 -14.40 16.71
CA LEU A 50 8.34 -13.14 16.41
C LEU A 50 7.59 -11.90 16.90
N LEU A 51 6.27 -12.02 17.05
CA LEU A 51 5.39 -10.97 17.55
C LEU A 51 5.29 -10.98 19.09
N ALA A 52 5.86 -11.99 19.75
CA ALA A 52 5.82 -12.10 21.20
C ALA A 52 6.59 -10.96 21.87
N ALA A 53 5.94 -10.30 22.84
CA ALA A 53 6.56 -9.20 23.57
C ALA A 53 7.65 -9.71 24.52
N ILE A 54 8.84 -9.12 24.43
CA ILE A 54 9.92 -9.34 25.40
C ILE A 54 9.69 -8.41 26.58
N GLN A 55 9.50 -8.99 27.76
CA GLN A 55 9.28 -8.21 28.97
C GLN A 55 10.59 -7.65 29.50
N PRO A 56 10.64 -6.36 29.87
CA PRO A 56 11.80 -5.80 30.54
C PRO A 56 12.01 -6.49 31.90
N PRO A 57 13.25 -6.44 32.44
CA PRO A 57 13.50 -6.84 33.81
C PRO A 57 12.54 -6.11 34.76
N ALA A 58 12.22 -6.75 35.88
CA ALA A 58 11.38 -6.14 36.91
C ALA A 58 11.95 -4.78 37.36
N THR A 59 11.06 -3.88 37.78
CA THR A 59 11.42 -2.63 38.46
C THR A 59 12.33 -2.95 39.63
N ASP A 60 13.45 -2.22 39.76
CA ASP A 60 14.51 -2.32 40.80
C ASP A 60 15.87 -2.88 40.34
N VAL A 61 16.11 -2.96 39.02
CA VAL A 61 17.47 -3.19 38.49
C VAL A 61 18.46 -2.09 38.90
N PHE A 62 17.97 -0.85 39.01
CA PHE A 62 18.78 0.30 39.38
C PHE A 62 18.60 0.60 40.86
N LEU A 63 19.72 0.64 41.56
CA LEU A 63 19.81 0.96 42.98
C LEU A 63 20.18 2.44 43.17
N PRO A 64 19.88 3.03 44.34
CA PRO A 64 20.32 4.38 44.66
C PRO A 64 21.86 4.54 44.59
N PRO A 65 22.36 5.75 44.30
CA PRO A 65 23.78 6.05 44.37
C PRO A 65 24.36 5.70 45.75
N GLY A 66 25.51 5.03 45.78
CA GLY A 66 26.18 4.64 47.02
C GLY A 66 25.60 3.40 47.70
N ALA A 67 24.66 2.69 47.08
CA ALA A 67 24.17 1.40 47.57
C ALA A 67 25.35 0.41 47.76
N PRO A 68 25.46 -0.26 48.92
CA PRO A 68 26.54 -1.22 49.17
C PRO A 68 26.55 -2.34 48.14
N GLY A 69 27.73 -2.64 47.57
CA GLY A 69 27.88 -3.69 46.57
C GLY A 69 27.36 -3.34 45.17
N ALA A 70 26.82 -2.13 44.97
CA ALA A 70 26.43 -1.65 43.65
C ALA A 70 27.61 -0.97 42.93
N VAL A 71 27.76 -1.25 41.63
CA VAL A 71 28.68 -0.56 40.72
C VAL A 71 27.84 0.12 39.65
N ALA A 72 28.05 1.43 39.45
CA ALA A 72 27.24 2.23 38.53
C ALA A 72 25.72 2.09 38.78
N CYS A 73 25.32 2.14 40.06
CA CYS A 73 23.92 2.02 40.49
C CYS A 73 23.26 0.67 40.15
N ILE A 74 24.04 -0.39 39.93
CA ILE A 74 23.54 -1.73 39.61
C ILE A 74 24.29 -2.76 40.46
N ASP A 75 23.61 -3.76 41.00
CA ASP A 75 24.23 -4.91 41.66
C ASP A 75 24.47 -6.10 40.69
N ALA A 76 25.02 -7.19 41.19
CA ALA A 76 25.29 -8.37 40.37
C ALA A 76 24.03 -8.97 39.73
N ALA A 77 22.89 -8.96 40.44
CA ALA A 77 21.63 -9.52 39.98
C ALA A 77 21.00 -8.63 38.88
N GLY A 78 20.95 -7.31 39.10
CA GLY A 78 20.50 -6.33 38.13
C GLY A 78 21.36 -6.35 36.86
N ARG A 79 22.68 -6.52 36.99
CA ARG A 79 23.57 -6.68 35.83
C ARG A 79 23.23 -7.94 35.03
N ALA A 80 23.05 -9.08 35.69
CA ALA A 80 22.69 -10.33 35.02
C ALA A 80 21.33 -10.22 34.32
N ALA A 81 20.35 -9.57 34.96
CA ALA A 81 19.03 -9.32 34.38
C ALA A 81 19.10 -8.42 33.14
N LEU A 82 19.87 -7.34 33.17
CA LEU A 82 20.06 -6.46 32.01
C LEU A 82 20.77 -7.16 30.86
N VAL A 83 21.85 -7.90 31.15
CA VAL A 83 22.57 -8.66 30.12
C VAL A 83 21.63 -9.68 29.47
N GLY A 84 20.90 -10.46 30.27
CA GLY A 84 19.93 -11.42 29.76
C GLY A 84 18.82 -10.78 28.92
N TYR A 85 18.34 -9.61 29.31
CA TYR A 85 17.34 -8.87 28.54
C TYR A 85 17.90 -8.36 27.20
N VAL A 86 19.11 -7.78 27.19
CA VAL A 86 19.77 -7.35 25.96
C VAL A 86 20.01 -8.52 25.00
N ASP A 87 20.40 -9.68 25.53
CA ASP A 87 20.61 -10.88 24.71
C ASP A 87 19.29 -11.41 24.12
N GLN A 88 18.19 -11.37 24.88
CA GLN A 88 16.85 -11.69 24.34
C GLN A 88 16.46 -10.76 23.20
N LEU A 89 16.68 -9.45 23.35
CA LEU A 89 16.39 -8.46 22.29
C LEU A 89 17.23 -8.74 21.03
N ARG A 90 18.53 -9.01 21.19
CA ARG A 90 19.41 -9.35 20.06
C ARG A 90 18.96 -10.61 19.34
N ASN A 91 18.58 -11.65 20.08
CA ASN A 91 18.09 -12.89 19.51
C ASN A 91 16.80 -12.67 18.71
N ALA A 92 15.87 -11.86 19.22
CA ALA A 92 14.65 -11.52 18.50
C ALA A 92 14.94 -10.74 17.21
N VAL A 93 15.87 -9.77 17.23
CA VAL A 93 16.31 -9.07 16.02
C VAL A 93 16.89 -10.04 15.00
N SER A 94 17.77 -10.95 15.43
CA SER A 94 18.34 -11.97 14.55
C SER A 94 17.26 -12.89 13.96
N ALA A 95 16.24 -13.26 14.74
CA ALA A 95 15.14 -14.10 14.27
C ALA A 95 14.26 -13.37 13.23
N TRP A 96 13.97 -12.08 13.46
CA TRP A 96 13.28 -11.23 12.48
C TRP A 96 14.06 -11.10 11.17
N GLN A 97 15.37 -10.92 11.24
CA GLN A 97 16.23 -10.82 10.06
C GLN A 97 16.27 -12.14 9.28
N ALA A 98 16.40 -13.27 9.98
CA ALA A 98 16.39 -14.59 9.35
C ALA A 98 15.06 -14.89 8.66
N TRP A 99 13.94 -14.59 9.32
CA TRP A 99 12.61 -14.72 8.71
C TRP A 99 12.47 -13.82 7.48
N ALA A 100 12.77 -12.53 7.60
CA ALA A 100 12.65 -11.60 6.48
C ALA A 100 13.54 -11.99 5.29
N GLY A 101 14.75 -12.50 5.55
CA GLY A 101 15.64 -13.02 4.51
C GLY A 101 15.05 -14.22 3.77
N ALA A 102 14.43 -15.17 4.49
CA ALA A 102 13.79 -16.34 3.89
C ALA A 102 12.55 -15.99 3.03
N GLN A 103 11.98 -14.79 3.18
CA GLN A 103 10.85 -14.33 2.37
C GLN A 103 11.30 -13.62 1.08
N ALA A 104 12.59 -13.31 0.92
CA ALA A 104 13.13 -12.57 -0.22
C ALA A 104 13.63 -13.47 -1.37
N ASP A 105 13.68 -14.79 -1.14
CA ASP A 105 14.01 -15.84 -2.11
C ASP A 105 12.74 -16.46 -2.72
#